data_AF-A0A1G2QFZ0-F1
#
_entry.id   AF-A0A1G2QFZ0-F1
#
_cell.length_a   1.000
_cell.length_b   1.000
_cell.length_c   1.000
_cell.angle_alpha   90.00
_cell.angle_beta   90.00
_cell.angle_gamma   90.00
#
_symmetry.space_group_name_H-M   'P 1'
#
loop_
_entity.id
_entity.type
_entity.pdbx_description
1 polymer ?
#
loop_
_entity_poly.entity_id
_entity_poly.type
_entity_poly.pdbx_seq_one_letter_code
_entity_poly.pdbx_strand_id
1 'polypeptide(L)'
;MQATIFKVSPVDMAKRQKLEIASGNTVRVHQKIQEKGKTRIQIFEGLIIARKHGSEAGATFTVRKVASGVGMEKTFPLYSPMIDKIEIVRKSKVRRSKLYYIRDKAAKEIRRRMKQVLGGRTDVEEEAVAGPEETPAEVEEVKAEEVTPVETETQTEESTEEPKTE
;
A
#
# COMPACT_ATOMS: atom_id res chain seq x y z
N MET A 1 -8.59 24.80 43.49
CA MET A 1 -8.74 24.49 42.05
C MET A 1 -7.87 23.28 41.75
N GLN A 2 -8.47 22.08 41.69
CA GLN A 2 -7.75 20.87 41.35
C GLN A 2 -7.47 20.90 39.84
N ALA A 3 -6.21 20.92 39.45
CA ALA A 3 -5.81 20.83 38.06
C ALA A 3 -6.14 19.42 37.56
N THR A 4 -7.24 19.28 36.82
CA THR A 4 -7.58 18.06 36.08
C THR A 4 -6.51 17.88 35.01
N ILE A 5 -5.60 16.93 35.24
CA ILE A 5 -4.57 16.54 34.26
C ILE A 5 -5.31 15.87 33.10
N PHE A 6 -5.65 16.63 32.07
CA PHE A 6 -6.20 16.10 30.82
C PHE A 6 -5.11 15.27 30.14
N LYS A 7 -5.30 13.96 30.12
CA LYS A 7 -4.41 13.04 29.39
C LYS A 7 -4.67 13.19 27.89
N VAL A 8 -3.89 14.05 27.24
CA VAL A 8 -4.02 14.44 25.82
C VAL A 8 -3.93 13.25 24.86
N SER A 9 -3.23 12.17 25.22
CA SER A 9 -3.14 10.98 24.39
C SER A 9 -3.20 9.67 25.19
N PRO A 10 -3.83 8.62 24.63
CA PRO A 10 -3.90 7.30 25.27
C PRO A 10 -2.54 6.58 25.30
N VAL A 11 -1.57 7.02 24.49
CA VAL A 11 -0.26 6.37 24.32
C VAL A 11 0.85 7.21 24.97
N ASP A 12 1.86 6.55 25.51
CA ASP A 12 3.05 7.20 26.06
C ASP A 12 3.94 7.75 24.93
N MET A 13 3.87 9.06 24.70
CA MET A 13 4.59 9.76 23.62
C MET A 13 6.11 9.73 23.82
N ALA A 14 6.59 9.92 25.05
CA ALA A 14 8.02 10.02 25.35
C ALA A 14 8.74 8.70 25.03
N LYS A 15 8.13 7.56 25.39
CA LYS A 15 8.68 6.23 25.05
C LYS A 15 8.77 6.01 23.54
N ARG A 16 7.75 6.45 22.80
CA ARG A 16 7.70 6.30 21.34
C ARG A 16 8.70 7.19 20.63
N GLN A 17 8.91 8.42 21.12
CA GLN A 17 9.91 9.34 20.57
C GLN A 17 11.35 8.83 20.75
N LYS A 18 11.63 8.15 21.86
CA LYS A 18 12.94 7.55 22.14
C LYS A 18 13.28 6.36 21.24
N LEU A 19 12.30 5.77 20.57
CA LEU A 19 12.56 4.77 19.53
C LEU A 19 13.19 5.50 18.34
N GLU A 20 14.50 5.35 18.18
CA GLU A 20 15.31 5.94 17.10
C GLU A 20 14.98 5.29 15.73
N ILE A 21 13.73 5.39 15.30
CA ILE A 21 13.24 4.78 14.08
C ILE A 21 13.73 5.61 12.89
N ALA A 22 14.55 5.00 12.03
CA ALA A 22 15.04 5.64 10.83
C ALA A 22 14.74 4.82 9.58
N SER A 23 14.72 5.50 8.43
CA SER A 23 14.66 4.82 7.13
C SER A 23 15.84 3.84 7.00
N GLY A 24 15.59 2.68 6.39
CA GLY A 24 16.56 1.60 6.27
C GLY A 24 16.61 0.64 7.47
N ASN A 25 15.95 0.97 8.58
CA ASN A 25 15.78 0.03 9.69
C ASN A 25 14.77 -1.06 9.29
N THR A 26 14.98 -2.28 9.77
CA THR A 26 14.00 -3.37 9.70
C THR A 26 13.30 -3.47 11.04
N VAL A 27 11.98 -3.43 11.04
CA VAL A 27 11.16 -3.36 12.25
C VAL A 27 10.06 -4.43 12.22
N ARG A 28 9.68 -4.89 13.41
CA ARG A 28 8.47 -5.65 13.67
C ARG A 28 7.46 -4.75 14.36
N VAL A 29 6.33 -4.53 13.71
CA VAL A 29 5.22 -3.76 14.26
C VAL A 29 4.13 -4.71 14.72
N HIS A 30 3.82 -4.69 16.01
CA HIS A 30 2.74 -5.48 16.59
C HIS A 30 1.46 -4.66 16.50
N GLN A 31 0.63 -4.98 15.53
CA GLN A 31 -0.64 -4.30 15.25
C GLN A 31 -1.79 -5.05 15.93
N LYS A 32 -2.58 -4.35 16.74
CA LYS A 32 -3.86 -4.84 17.26
C LYS A 32 -4.89 -4.72 16.15
N ILE A 33 -5.55 -5.83 15.85
CA ILE A 33 -6.66 -5.89 14.90
C ILE A 33 -7.88 -6.37 15.67
N GLN A 34 -8.95 -5.59 15.60
CA GLN A 34 -10.24 -5.91 16.20
C GLN A 34 -11.17 -6.42 15.10
N GLU A 35 -11.63 -7.66 15.24
CA GLU A 35 -12.57 -8.31 14.32
C GLU A 35 -13.76 -8.83 15.13
N LYS A 36 -14.96 -8.29 14.87
CA LYS A 36 -16.23 -8.73 15.47
C LYS A 36 -16.17 -8.95 17.00
N GLY A 37 -15.50 -8.03 17.71
CA GLY A 37 -15.35 -8.06 19.18
C GLY A 37 -14.15 -8.85 19.72
N LYS A 38 -13.42 -9.60 18.88
CA LYS A 38 -12.16 -10.26 19.27
C LYS A 38 -10.97 -9.42 18.85
N THR A 39 -9.97 -9.33 19.72
CA THR A 39 -8.71 -8.63 19.43
C THR A 39 -7.61 -9.66 19.21
N ARG A 40 -6.87 -9.54 18.10
CA ARG A 40 -5.65 -10.31 17.84
C ARG A 40 -4.48 -9.38 17.55
N ILE A 41 -3.27 -9.86 17.81
CA ILE A 41 -2.04 -9.15 17.48
C ILE A 41 -1.49 -9.75 16.18
N GLN A 42 -1.44 -8.94 15.13
CA GLN A 42 -0.76 -9.27 13.87
C GLN A 42 0.59 -8.59 13.84
N ILE A 43 1.63 -9.35 13.49
CA ILE A 43 2.99 -8.82 13.38
C ILE A 43 3.28 -8.49 11.92
N PHE A 44 3.69 -7.25 11.66
CA PHE A 44 4.16 -6.82 10.36
C PHE A 44 5.66 -6.53 10.43
N GLU A 45 6.46 -7.41 9.82
CA GLU A 45 7.92 -7.27 9.73
C GLU A 45 8.33 -6.74 8.36
N GLY A 46 9.13 -5.68 8.32
CA GLY A 46 9.66 -5.18 7.07
C GLY A 46 10.63 -4.02 7.21
N LEU A 47 11.07 -3.49 6.08
CA LEU A 47 12.03 -2.40 5.99
C LEU A 47 11.30 -1.06 5.95
N ILE A 48 11.76 -0.10 6.75
CA ILE A 48 11.24 1.26 6.75
C ILE A 48 11.77 1.99 5.53
N ILE A 49 10.87 2.36 4.62
CA ILE A 49 11.22 3.09 3.40
C ILE A 49 11.17 4.59 3.61
N ALA A 50 10.31 5.08 4.50
CA ALA A 50 10.15 6.51 4.75
C ALA A 50 9.67 6.74 6.18
N ARG A 51 10.14 7.84 6.77
CA ARG A 51 9.61 8.45 7.99
C ARG A 51 9.22 9.89 7.68
N LYS A 52 8.04 10.32 8.11
CA LYS A 52 7.48 11.66 7.90
C LYS A 52 7.15 12.30 9.27
N HIS A 53 7.13 13.63 9.31
CA HIS A 53 6.77 14.44 10.49
C HIS A 53 7.61 14.22 11.75
N GLY A 54 8.79 13.59 11.62
CA GLY A 54 9.82 13.54 12.67
C GLY A 54 9.30 13.07 14.04
N SER A 55 9.26 14.01 14.98
CA SER A 55 8.82 13.81 16.38
C SER A 55 7.43 14.37 16.67
N GLU A 56 6.78 15.03 15.71
CA GLU A 56 5.43 15.61 15.85
C GLU A 56 4.39 14.51 16.12
N ALA A 57 3.26 14.86 16.73
CA ALA A 57 2.19 13.89 17.01
C ALA A 57 1.66 13.17 15.74
N GLY A 58 1.79 13.80 14.56
CA GLY A 58 1.47 13.21 13.25
C GLY A 58 2.57 12.36 12.63
N ALA A 59 3.65 12.03 13.37
CA ALA A 59 4.75 11.21 12.89
C ALA A 59 4.26 9.88 12.33
N THR A 60 4.63 9.61 11.08
CA THR A 60 4.29 8.36 10.39
C THR A 60 5.55 7.72 9.82
N PHE A 61 5.51 6.40 9.69
CA PHE A 61 6.57 5.66 9.01
C PHE A 61 5.96 4.57 8.13
N THR A 62 6.55 4.35 6.97
CA THR A 62 6.07 3.36 6.00
C THR A 62 7.01 2.17 6.01
N VAL A 63 6.46 0.99 6.24
CA VAL A 63 7.16 -0.28 6.26
C VAL A 63 6.80 -1.06 5.00
N ARG A 64 7.82 -1.56 4.29
CA ARG A 64 7.68 -2.39 3.10
C ARG A 64 8.13 -3.82 3.41
N LYS A 65 7.31 -4.80 3.01
CA LYS A 65 7.61 -6.24 3.04
C LYS A 65 7.27 -6.83 1.68
N VAL A 66 7.99 -7.85 1.24
CA VAL A 66 7.51 -8.73 0.16
C VAL A 66 6.92 -9.97 0.83
N ALA A 67 5.65 -10.24 0.59
CA ALA A 67 4.95 -11.41 1.11
C ALA A 67 4.28 -12.13 -0.07
N SER A 68 4.51 -13.43 -0.20
CA SER A 68 3.93 -14.26 -1.27
C SER A 68 4.14 -13.68 -2.68
N GLY A 69 5.33 -13.12 -2.94
CA GLY A 69 5.67 -12.50 -4.24
C GLY A 69 5.12 -11.09 -4.45
N VAL A 70 4.21 -10.60 -3.59
CA VAL A 70 3.61 -9.26 -3.70
C VAL A 70 4.29 -8.29 -2.73
N GLY A 71 4.66 -7.11 -3.23
CA GLY A 71 5.21 -6.02 -2.43
C GLY A 71 4.11 -5.31 -1.65
N MET A 72 4.06 -5.53 -0.34
CA MET A 72 3.11 -4.90 0.56
C MET A 72 3.75 -3.72 1.29
N GLU A 73 3.05 -2.59 1.33
CA GLU A 73 3.43 -1.42 2.12
C GLU A 73 2.34 -1.08 3.12
N LYS A 74 2.73 -0.80 4.37
CA LYS A 74 1.84 -0.27 5.39
C LYS A 74 2.45 0.99 5.99
N THR A 75 1.65 2.04 6.07
CA THR A 75 2.02 3.27 6.78
C THR A 75 1.42 3.24 8.17
N PHE A 76 2.27 3.43 9.17
CA PHE A 76 1.89 3.40 10.58
C PHE A 76 2.11 4.77 11.21
N PRO A 77 1.11 5.33 11.91
CA PRO A 77 1.33 6.45 12.81
C PRO A 77 2.11 5.99 14.04
N LEU A 78 3.20 6.68 14.37
CA LEU A 78 4.11 6.33 15.47
C LEU A 78 3.40 6.20 16.83
N TYR A 79 2.41 7.06 17.04
CA TYR A 79 1.68 7.21 18.29
C TYR A 79 0.26 6.62 18.25
N SER A 80 -0.02 5.73 17.29
CA SER A 80 -1.33 5.07 17.20
C SER A 80 -1.56 4.10 18.37
N PRO A 81 -2.74 4.12 19.02
CA PRO A 81 -3.10 3.15 20.07
C PRO A 81 -3.28 1.72 19.54
N MET A 82 -3.47 1.58 18.22
CA MET A 82 -3.57 0.28 17.56
C MET A 82 -2.23 -0.45 17.51
N ILE A 83 -1.11 0.22 17.79
CA ILE A 83 0.21 -0.40 17.82
C ILE A 83 0.55 -0.76 19.26
N ASP A 84 0.71 -2.04 19.54
CA ASP A 84 1.10 -2.51 20.87
C ASP A 84 2.59 -2.24 21.13
N LYS A 85 3.45 -2.75 20.24
CA LYS A 85 4.90 -2.70 20.36
C LYS A 85 5.54 -2.48 18.98
N ILE A 86 6.67 -1.78 18.98
CA ILE A 86 7.55 -1.64 17.82
C ILE A 86 8.93 -2.15 18.24
N GLU A 87 9.42 -3.17 17.55
CA GLU A 87 10.75 -3.74 17.78
C GLU A 87 11.64 -3.46 16.57
N ILE A 88 12.87 -3.02 16.83
CA ILE A 88 13.87 -2.83 15.78
C ILE A 88 14.69 -4.12 15.68
N VAL A 89 14.52 -4.85 14.59
CA VAL A 89 15.23 -6.11 14.34
C VAL A 89 16.65 -5.82 13.85
N ARG A 90 16.79 -4.86 12.94
CA ARG A 90 18.08 -4.51 12.33
C ARG A 90 18.16 -3.02 12.04
N LYS A 91 19.25 -2.39 12.49
CA LYS A 91 19.61 -1.02 12.09
C LYS A 91 20.56 -1.10 10.88
N SER A 92 20.23 -0.38 9.80
CA SER A 92 21.10 -0.26 8.63
C SER A 92 21.28 1.21 8.27
N LYS A 93 22.52 1.62 7.97
CA LYS A 93 22.83 2.98 7.52
C LYS A 93 22.49 3.10 6.04
N VAL A 94 21.68 4.10 5.70
CA VAL A 94 21.29 4.39 4.32
C VAL A 94 21.66 5.83 3.96
N ARG A 95 21.92 6.08 2.68
CA ARG A 95 22.32 7.41 2.18
C ARG A 95 21.15 8.35 1.93
N ARG A 96 19.94 7.81 1.70
CA ARG A 96 18.73 8.59 1.39
C ARG A 96 17.75 8.52 2.56
N SER A 97 17.07 9.62 2.84
CA SER A 97 16.00 9.71 3.84
C SER A 97 14.73 8.96 3.44
N LYS A 98 14.45 8.86 2.13
CA LYS A 98 13.31 8.11 1.57
C LYS A 98 13.82 7.08 0.55
N LEU A 99 13.46 5.82 0.74
CA LEU A 99 13.97 4.65 -0.01
C LEU A 99 12.95 4.14 -1.03
N TYR A 100 12.26 5.05 -1.72
CA TYR A 100 11.25 4.69 -2.72
C TYR A 100 11.80 3.84 -3.87
N TYR A 101 13.10 4.00 -4.18
CA TYR A 101 13.78 3.20 -5.19
C TYR A 101 13.77 1.69 -4.91
N ILE A 102 13.50 1.26 -3.67
CA ILE A 102 13.44 -0.17 -3.30
C ILE A 102 12.27 -0.87 -3.99
N ARG A 103 11.23 -0.14 -4.40
CA ARG A 103 10.10 -0.70 -5.15
C ARG A 103 10.53 -1.33 -6.45
N ASP A 104 11.36 -0.61 -7.21
CA ASP A 104 11.78 -1.00 -8.55
C ASP A 104 13.16 -1.67 -8.57
N LYS A 105 13.87 -1.67 -7.43
CA LYS A 105 15.24 -2.17 -7.33
C LYS A 105 15.36 -3.61 -7.82
N ALA A 106 14.43 -4.48 -7.45
CA ALA A 106 14.45 -5.88 -7.87
C ALA A 106 14.39 -6.02 -9.40
N ALA A 107 13.44 -5.34 -10.04
CA ALA A 107 13.30 -5.36 -11.50
C ALA A 107 14.52 -4.73 -12.21
N LYS A 108 15.02 -3.61 -11.68
CA LYS A 108 16.21 -2.92 -12.22
C LYS A 108 17.46 -3.78 -12.11
N GLU A 109 17.61 -4.52 -11.01
CA GLU A 109 18.73 -5.42 -10.78
C GLU A 109 18.68 -6.66 -11.67
N ILE A 110 17.49 -7.25 -11.86
CA ILE A 110 17.26 -8.34 -12.83
C ILE A 110 17.60 -7.86 -14.24
N ARG A 111 17.07 -6.70 -14.68
CA ARG A 111 17.36 -6.12 -16.01
C ARG A 111 18.86 -5.89 -16.21
N ARG A 112 19.54 -5.33 -15.21
CA ARG A 112 20.99 -5.09 -15.26
C ARG A 112 21.76 -6.40 -15.40
N ARG A 113 21.40 -7.42 -14.62
CA ARG A 113 22.06 -8.73 -14.67
C ARG A 113 21.81 -9.42 -16.02
N MET A 114 20.60 -9.39 -16.54
CA MET A 114 20.27 -9.93 -17.86
C MET A 114 21.08 -9.24 -18.96
N LYS A 115 21.20 -7.89 -18.96
CA LYS A 115 22.06 -7.16 -19.92
C LYS A 115 23.52 -7.62 -19.85
N GLN A 116 24.05 -7.83 -18.64
CA GLN A 116 25.43 -8.30 -18.45
C GLN A 116 25.67 -9.73 -18.95
N VAL A 117 24.68 -10.61 -18.83
CA VAL A 117 24.77 -11.99 -19.29
C VAL A 117 24.54 -12.09 -20.81
N LEU A 118 23.64 -11.27 -21.36
CA LEU A 118 23.22 -11.35 -22.77
C LEU A 118 24.08 -10.49 -23.71
N GLY A 119 24.85 -9.51 -23.22
CA GLY A 119 25.66 -8.67 -24.10
C GLY A 119 26.56 -7.68 -23.37
N GLY A 120 27.87 -7.97 -23.39
CA GLY A 120 28.87 -6.92 -23.28
C GLY A 120 28.64 -5.86 -24.38
N ARG A 121 28.72 -4.58 -23.99
CA ARG A 121 28.70 -3.37 -24.84
C ARG A 121 27.69 -3.38 -26.00
N THR A 122 26.53 -2.82 -25.72
CA THR A 122 25.87 -1.95 -26.69
C THR A 122 25.66 -0.60 -26.03
N ASP A 123 26.54 0.34 -26.42
CA ASP A 123 26.31 1.76 -26.30
C ASP A 123 25.20 2.07 -27.31
N VAL A 124 23.97 2.16 -26.83
CA VAL A 124 22.89 2.79 -27.59
C VAL A 124 22.49 3.97 -26.74
N GLU A 125 22.88 5.14 -27.22
CA GLU A 125 22.47 6.43 -26.69
C GLU A 125 20.93 6.45 -26.63
N GLU A 126 20.43 6.88 -25.48
CA GLU A 126 19.01 7.01 -25.20
C GLU A 126 18.54 8.28 -25.91
N GLU A 127 18.24 8.18 -27.22
CA GLU A 127 17.46 9.21 -27.90
C GLU A 127 15.99 9.09 -27.48
N ALA A 128 15.52 10.17 -26.84
CA ALA A 128 14.15 10.38 -26.46
C ALA A 128 13.40 11.11 -27.58
N VAL A 129 12.54 10.42 -28.33
CA VAL A 129 11.47 10.99 -29.19
C VAL A 129 10.50 9.84 -29.49
N ALA A 130 9.17 9.86 -29.40
CA ALA A 130 8.13 10.79 -29.00
C ALA A 130 6.91 9.94 -28.57
N GLY A 131 6.05 10.50 -27.72
CA GLY A 131 4.77 9.86 -27.37
C GLY A 131 3.81 9.75 -28.56
N PRO A 132 2.86 8.81 -28.54
CA PRO A 132 1.80 8.79 -29.55
C PRO A 132 0.79 9.89 -29.19
N GLU A 133 0.79 10.99 -29.95
CA GLU A 133 -0.36 11.88 -30.04
C GLU A 133 -1.42 11.24 -30.95
N GLU A 134 -2.63 11.17 -30.41
CA GLU A 134 -3.86 10.77 -31.09
C GLU A 134 -4.27 11.85 -32.10
N THR A 135 -4.62 11.46 -33.33
CA THR A 135 -5.70 12.10 -34.10
C THR A 135 -6.34 11.07 -35.05
N PRO A 136 -7.63 11.24 -35.38
CA PRO A 136 -8.60 10.15 -35.50
C PRO A 136 -8.71 9.57 -36.91
N ALA A 137 -9.00 8.27 -36.97
CA ALA A 137 -9.38 7.57 -38.19
C ALA A 137 -10.81 7.92 -38.61
N GLU A 138 -10.90 8.34 -39.86
CA GLU A 138 -12.09 8.50 -40.69
C GLU A 138 -12.87 7.17 -40.75
N VAL A 139 -14.16 7.23 -40.40
CA VAL A 139 -15.11 6.10 -40.53
C VAL A 139 -15.98 6.41 -41.73
N GLU A 140 -15.81 5.62 -42.79
CA GLU A 140 -16.61 5.66 -44.00
C GLU A 140 -18.04 5.16 -43.70
N GLU A 141 -19.03 5.89 -44.23
CA GLU A 141 -20.45 5.62 -44.08
C GLU A 141 -20.87 4.27 -44.68
N VAL A 142 -21.63 3.49 -43.92
CA VAL A 142 -22.75 2.69 -44.48
C VAL A 142 -24.01 2.99 -43.68
N LYS A 143 -25.02 3.42 -44.43
CA LYS A 143 -26.30 3.99 -44.00
C LYS A 143 -27.41 2.92 -44.01
N ALA A 144 -28.41 3.16 -43.16
CA ALA A 144 -29.74 2.53 -43.08
C ALA A 144 -29.77 1.08 -42.56
N GLU A 145 -30.66 0.66 -41.65
CA GLU A 145 -32.05 1.09 -41.48
C GLU A 145 -32.54 0.83 -40.03
N GLU A 146 -33.51 1.66 -39.67
CA GLU A 146 -34.29 1.89 -38.45
C GLU A 146 -35.12 0.68 -37.95
N VAL A 147 -35.25 0.44 -36.63
CA VAL A 147 -36.53 0.20 -35.90
C VAL A 147 -36.33 0.47 -34.38
N THR A 148 -37.38 1.04 -33.78
CA THR A 148 -37.63 1.67 -32.47
C THR A 148 -37.47 0.83 -31.18
N PRO A 149 -37.42 1.48 -30.00
CA PRO A 149 -37.35 0.83 -28.69
C PRO A 149 -38.75 0.48 -28.17
N VAL A 150 -38.89 -0.69 -27.54
CA VAL A 150 -40.08 -1.07 -26.77
C VAL A 150 -39.66 -1.42 -25.36
N GLU A 151 -40.08 -0.57 -24.42
CA GLU A 151 -40.24 -0.91 -23.00
C GLU A 151 -41.29 -2.01 -22.85
N THR A 152 -41.01 -3.01 -22.02
CA THR A 152 -42.07 -3.77 -21.35
C THR A 152 -41.62 -4.10 -19.93
N GLU A 153 -42.22 -3.41 -18.97
CA GLU A 153 -42.54 -3.94 -17.66
C GLU A 153 -43.53 -5.11 -17.80
N THR A 154 -43.41 -6.11 -16.92
CA THR A 154 -44.47 -6.88 -16.21
C THR A 154 -43.77 -8.05 -15.48
N GLN A 155 -43.73 -8.16 -14.15
CA GLN A 155 -44.80 -8.60 -13.22
C GLN A 155 -45.43 -9.93 -13.68
N THR A 156 -45.66 -11.02 -12.93
CA THR A 156 -45.61 -11.42 -11.51
C THR A 156 -45.90 -12.96 -11.50
N GLU A 157 -45.98 -13.57 -10.31
CA GLU A 157 -46.55 -14.90 -9.93
C GLU A 157 -45.48 -15.95 -9.62
N GLU A 158 -45.13 -16.25 -8.36
CA GLU A 158 -45.91 -16.62 -7.16
C GLU A 158 -46.53 -18.04 -7.23
N SER A 159 -45.98 -18.94 -6.41
CA SER A 159 -46.59 -20.13 -5.76
C SER A 159 -45.41 -20.88 -5.08
N THR A 160 -45.17 -20.75 -3.78
CA THR A 160 -45.95 -21.20 -2.60
C THR A 160 -45.96 -22.73 -2.44
N GLU A 161 -45.71 -23.12 -1.18
CA GLU A 161 -45.97 -24.41 -0.50
C GLU A 161 -44.78 -25.41 -0.48
N GLU A 162 -43.93 -25.45 0.56
CA GLU A 162 -44.09 -26.05 1.92
C GLU A 162 -44.35 -27.59 1.93
N PRO A 163 -44.20 -28.32 3.06
CA PRO A 163 -43.06 -28.44 4.00
C PRO A 163 -42.79 -29.94 4.39
N LYS A 164 -41.90 -30.18 5.37
CA LYS A 164 -41.82 -31.30 6.38
C LYS A 164 -40.39 -31.87 6.50
N THR A 165 -39.68 -31.63 7.61
CA THR A 165 -39.72 -32.31 8.94
C THR A 165 -39.02 -33.67 8.92
N GLU A 166 -37.86 -33.75 9.60
CA GLU A 166 -37.61 -34.57 10.79
C GLU A 166 -36.37 -34.05 11.55
#